data_AF-A0A2N1D0L6-F1
#
_entry.id   AF-A0A2N1D0L6-F1
#
_cell.length_a   1.000
_cell.length_b   1.000
_cell.length_c   1.000
_cell.angle_alpha   90.00
_cell.angle_beta   90.00
_cell.angle_gamma   90.00
#
_symmetry.space_group_name_H-M   'P 1'
#
loop_
_entity.id
_entity.type
_entity.pdbx_description
1 polymer ?
#
loop_
_entity_poly.entity_id
_entity_poly.type
_entity_poly.pdbx_seq_one_letter_code
_entity_poly.pdbx_strand_id
1 'polypeptide(L)'
;MRGTDSENDRHSTAANDPLPRLRRRFFGSLVLLGLLFGSFLGHVFRPGPAELLRIEPVASGLQLWFNREPELYSQDVEGAVGMLFQSKGSADAGRIEVGSTSAGWRVQTTEKGLLLHFVATRPLVASWSGEKIDGEWRLLVEVKPR
;
A
#
# COMPACT_ATOMS: atom_id res chain seq x y z
N MET A 1 -53.51 -69.62 28.57
CA MET A 1 -52.51 -69.59 27.47
C MET A 1 -53.14 -68.92 26.26
N ARG A 2 -52.65 -67.76 25.85
CA ARG A 2 -52.28 -67.39 24.47
C ARG A 2 -52.01 -65.87 24.50
N GLY A 3 -50.72 -65.54 24.42
CA GLY A 3 -50.21 -64.17 24.51
C GLY A 3 -50.70 -63.33 23.35
N THR A 4 -51.03 -62.08 23.66
CA THR A 4 -51.22 -61.01 22.70
C THR A 4 -49.84 -60.68 22.13
N ASP A 5 -49.68 -61.06 20.87
CA ASP A 5 -48.47 -60.90 20.10
C ASP A 5 -48.22 -59.40 19.84
N SER A 6 -47.00 -59.02 20.20
CA SER A 6 -46.28 -57.78 19.91
C SER A 6 -46.81 -56.90 18.76
N GLU A 7 -47.58 -55.87 19.12
CA GLU A 7 -47.67 -54.65 18.34
C GLU A 7 -46.45 -53.78 18.66
N ASN A 8 -45.35 -54.01 17.96
CA ASN A 8 -44.27 -53.03 17.91
C ASN A 8 -43.43 -53.18 16.62
N ASP A 9 -43.05 -52.02 16.09
CA ASP A 9 -41.90 -51.82 15.22
C ASP A 9 -41.97 -52.26 13.74
N ARG A 10 -42.99 -51.82 12.99
CA ARG A 10 -42.89 -51.79 11.52
C ARG A 10 -43.41 -50.53 10.85
N HIS A 11 -43.08 -49.36 11.38
CA HIS A 11 -43.03 -48.14 10.56
C HIS A 11 -41.79 -47.32 10.90
N SER A 12 -40.61 -47.92 10.73
CA SER A 12 -39.42 -47.14 10.40
C SER A 12 -39.63 -46.59 8.99
N THR A 13 -40.39 -45.51 8.86
CA THR A 13 -39.99 -44.49 7.88
C THR A 13 -38.55 -44.21 8.23
N ALA A 14 -37.61 -44.75 7.46
CA ALA A 14 -36.27 -44.20 7.39
C ALA A 14 -36.51 -42.74 7.04
N ALA A 15 -36.53 -41.89 8.07
CA ALA A 15 -36.49 -40.45 7.93
C ALA A 15 -35.24 -40.27 7.09
N ASN A 16 -35.47 -40.02 5.81
CA ASN A 16 -34.45 -39.94 4.80
C ASN A 16 -33.68 -38.69 5.18
N ASP A 17 -32.69 -38.87 6.05
CA ASP A 17 -32.15 -37.83 6.90
C ASP A 17 -31.69 -36.72 5.96
N PRO A 18 -32.42 -35.59 5.84
CA PRO A 18 -32.11 -34.59 4.82
C PRO A 18 -30.87 -33.78 5.23
N LEU A 19 -30.41 -33.95 6.47
CA LEU A 19 -29.36 -33.20 7.11
C LEU A 19 -27.94 -33.36 6.49
N PRO A 20 -27.49 -34.48 5.91
CA PRO A 20 -26.12 -34.60 5.38
C PRO A 20 -25.87 -33.68 4.19
N ARG A 21 -26.84 -33.58 3.26
CA ARG A 21 -26.74 -32.69 2.09
C ARG A 21 -26.86 -31.23 2.49
N LEU A 22 -27.67 -30.92 3.50
CA LEU A 22 -27.85 -29.56 4.00
C LEU A 22 -26.58 -29.08 4.72
N ARG A 23 -25.99 -29.88 5.62
CA ARG A 23 -24.74 -29.56 6.33
C ARG A 23 -23.59 -29.27 5.36
N ARG A 24 -23.41 -30.07 4.31
CA ARG A 24 -22.37 -29.85 3.29
C ARG A 24 -22.57 -28.56 2.49
N ARG A 25 -23.83 -28.19 2.19
CA ARG A 25 -24.16 -26.91 1.55
C ARG A 25 -23.88 -25.73 2.48
N PHE A 26 -24.21 -25.85 3.77
CA PHE A 26 -23.90 -24.85 4.79
C PHE A 26 -22.40 -24.61 4.95
N PHE A 27 -21.59 -25.67 5.03
CA PHE A 27 -20.12 -25.53 5.07
C PHE A 27 -19.56 -24.96 3.77
N GLY A 28 -20.10 -25.38 2.62
CA GLY A 28 -19.73 -24.81 1.32
C GLY A 28 -20.01 -23.30 1.25
N SER A 29 -21.19 -22.85 1.70
CA SER A 29 -21.51 -21.43 1.77
C SER A 29 -20.66 -20.68 2.80
N LEU A 30 -20.29 -21.29 3.92
CA LEU A 30 -19.44 -20.67 4.93
C LEU A 30 -18.01 -20.47 4.42
N VAL A 31 -17.46 -21.45 3.69
CA VAL A 31 -16.16 -21.32 3.02
C VAL A 31 -16.22 -20.26 1.93
N LEU A 32 -17.28 -20.25 1.10
CA LEU A 32 -17.44 -19.25 0.05
C LEU A 32 -17.56 -17.83 0.63
N LEU A 33 -18.32 -17.68 1.71
CA LEU A 33 -18.48 -16.42 2.43
C LEU A 33 -17.16 -15.98 3.06
N GLY A 34 -16.42 -16.89 3.69
CA GLY A 34 -15.09 -16.63 4.23
C GLY A 34 -14.08 -16.24 3.14
N LEU A 35 -14.17 -16.83 1.95
CA LEU A 35 -13.29 -16.51 0.82
C LEU A 35 -13.63 -15.15 0.20
N LEU A 36 -14.92 -14.82 0.08
CA LEU A 36 -15.39 -13.50 -0.35
C LEU A 36 -15.03 -12.41 0.66
N PHE A 37 -15.29 -12.63 1.95
CA PHE A 37 -14.92 -11.70 3.01
C PHE A 37 -13.40 -11.58 3.18
N GLY A 38 -12.66 -12.68 3.08
CA GLY A 38 -11.19 -12.67 3.14
C GLY A 38 -10.58 -11.90 1.97
N SER A 39 -11.13 -12.05 0.76
CA SER A 39 -10.71 -11.29 -0.41
C SER A 39 -11.03 -9.79 -0.27
N PHE A 40 -12.20 -9.44 0.28
CA PHE A 40 -12.56 -8.05 0.55
C PHE A 40 -11.71 -7.42 1.67
N LEU A 41 -11.48 -8.14 2.77
CA LEU A 41 -10.66 -7.65 3.89
C LEU A 41 -9.19 -7.49 3.48
N GLY A 42 -8.65 -8.38 2.65
CA GLY A 42 -7.28 -8.25 2.14
C GLY A 42 -7.01 -6.97 1.34
N HIS A 43 -8.06 -6.34 0.80
CA HIS A 43 -7.95 -5.06 0.08
C HIS A 43 -8.12 -3.85 1.01
N VAL A 44 -9.06 -3.89 1.95
CA VAL A 44 -9.39 -2.76 2.84
C VAL A 44 -8.27 -2.47 3.84
N PHE A 45 -7.49 -3.47 4.25
CA PHE A 45 -6.35 -3.27 5.13
C PHE A 45 -5.04 -2.90 4.42
N ARG A 46 -5.05 -2.68 3.10
CA ARG A 46 -3.89 -2.08 2.46
C ARG A 46 -3.75 -0.65 2.97
N PRO A 47 -2.68 -0.31 3.71
CA PRO A 47 -2.43 1.06 4.08
C PRO A 47 -2.45 1.89 2.80
N GLY A 48 -3.32 2.90 2.74
CA GLY A 48 -3.36 3.83 1.60
C GLY A 48 -1.97 4.45 1.37
N PRO A 49 -1.70 4.91 0.14
CA PRO A 49 -0.41 5.51 -0.22
C PRO A 49 -0.04 6.62 0.77
N ALA A 50 1.24 6.80 1.03
CA ALA A 50 1.71 7.86 1.93
C ALA A 50 1.24 9.23 1.41
N GLU A 51 0.96 10.18 2.29
CA GLU A 51 0.55 11.52 1.89
C GLU A 51 1.70 12.50 2.15
N LEU A 52 2.05 13.29 1.12
CA LEU A 52 3.02 14.36 1.22
C LEU A 52 2.35 15.56 1.91
N LEU A 53 2.84 15.88 3.10
CA LEU A 53 2.33 16.94 3.96
C LEU A 53 2.90 18.30 3.56
N ARG A 54 4.22 18.36 3.37
CA ARG A 54 4.95 19.60 3.04
C ARG A 54 6.30 19.30 2.41
N ILE A 55 6.80 20.30 1.68
CA ILE A 55 8.10 20.29 1.02
C ILE A 55 8.89 21.49 1.56
N GLU A 56 10.10 21.24 2.03
CA GLU A 56 11.00 22.25 2.58
C GLU A 56 12.33 22.21 1.82
N PRO A 57 12.66 23.27 1.06
CA PRO A 57 13.98 23.40 0.43
C PRO A 57 15.06 23.59 1.50
N VAL A 58 16.13 22.80 1.41
CA VAL A 58 17.28 22.88 2.31
C VAL A 58 18.56 23.19 1.53
N ALA A 59 19.63 23.58 2.23
CA ALA A 59 20.84 24.16 1.64
C ALA A 59 21.53 23.31 0.55
N SER A 60 21.33 21.99 0.54
CA SER A 60 21.92 21.08 -0.46
C SER A 60 20.93 20.00 -0.91
N GLY A 61 19.63 20.29 -0.88
CA GLY A 61 18.62 19.27 -1.13
C GLY A 61 17.19 19.70 -0.90
N LEU A 62 16.33 18.69 -0.79
CA LEU A 62 14.90 18.84 -0.53
C LEU A 62 14.50 17.94 0.63
N GLN A 63 13.76 18.50 1.58
CA GLN A 63 13.17 17.76 2.67
C GLN A 63 11.67 17.58 2.39
N LEU A 64 11.24 16.33 2.31
CA LEU A 64 9.86 15.95 2.07
C LEU A 64 9.29 15.34 3.34
N TRP A 65 8.17 15.86 3.79
CA TRP A 65 7.48 15.37 4.97
C TRP A 65 6.26 14.58 4.56
N PHE A 66 6.19 13.34 5.02
CA PHE A 66 5.09 12.43 4.75
C PHE A 66 4.38 12.04 6.04
N ASN A 67 3.11 11.68 5.96
CA ASN A 67 2.37 11.13 7.10
C ASN A 67 2.89 9.76 7.56
N ARG A 68 3.59 9.03 6.67
CA ARG A 68 4.18 7.71 6.90
C ARG A 68 5.32 7.48 5.92
N GLU A 69 6.11 6.43 6.16
CA GLU A 69 7.17 6.03 5.24
C GLU A 69 6.61 5.74 3.84
N PRO A 70 7.03 6.48 2.80
CA PRO A 70 6.63 6.21 1.42
C PRO A 70 7.45 5.06 0.84
N GLU A 71 6.81 4.18 0.08
CA GLU A 71 7.53 3.19 -0.72
C GLU A 71 8.22 3.87 -1.91
N LEU A 72 9.55 3.74 -1.99
CA LEU A 72 10.36 4.22 -3.12
C LEU A 72 10.35 3.16 -4.23
N TYR A 73 9.79 3.50 -5.39
CA TYR A 73 9.63 2.56 -6.51
C TYR A 73 10.83 2.52 -7.45
N SER A 74 11.43 3.66 -7.75
CA SER A 74 12.52 3.74 -8.72
C SER A 74 13.36 4.98 -8.52
N GLN A 75 14.67 4.81 -8.69
CA GLN A 75 15.63 5.89 -8.89
C GLN A 75 16.13 5.79 -10.34
N ASP A 76 15.87 6.81 -11.16
CA ASP A 76 16.41 6.89 -12.52
C ASP A 76 17.58 7.88 -12.58
N VAL A 77 18.64 7.50 -13.31
CA VAL A 77 19.91 8.23 -13.40
C VAL A 77 20.43 8.18 -14.85
N GLU A 78 19.90 9.05 -15.69
CA GLU A 78 20.52 9.47 -16.95
C GLU A 78 20.71 11.00 -16.92
N GLY A 79 21.71 11.47 -16.16
CA GLY A 79 22.07 12.89 -16.09
C GLY A 79 21.10 13.80 -15.31
N ALA A 80 19.90 13.32 -14.99
CA ALA A 80 18.93 13.93 -14.09
C ALA A 80 18.53 12.93 -13.01
N VAL A 81 18.36 13.38 -11.76
CA VAL A 81 17.92 12.53 -10.65
C VAL A 81 16.40 12.50 -10.65
N GLY A 82 15.81 11.32 -10.86
CA GLY A 82 14.39 11.11 -10.68
C GLY A 82 14.07 10.08 -9.60
N MET A 83 13.17 10.42 -8.68
CA MET A 83 12.71 9.54 -7.60
C MET A 83 11.18 9.42 -7.62
N LEU A 84 10.67 8.20 -7.74
CA LEU A 84 9.23 7.92 -7.72
C LEU A 84 8.80 7.35 -6.37
N PHE A 85 7.86 8.02 -5.71
CA PHE A 85 7.29 7.64 -4.42
C PHE A 85 5.84 7.19 -4.60
N GLN A 86 5.43 6.09 -3.96
CA GLN A 86 4.01 5.72 -3.83
C GLN A 86 3.32 6.59 -2.79
N SER A 87 3.13 7.85 -3.15
CA SER A 87 2.49 8.83 -2.31
C SER A 87 1.52 9.71 -3.10
N LYS A 88 0.57 10.30 -2.38
CA LYS A 88 -0.35 11.32 -2.88
C LYS A 88 0.10 12.67 -2.34
N GLY A 89 -0.09 13.72 -3.12
CA GLY A 89 0.21 15.07 -2.67
C GLY A 89 0.14 16.08 -3.80
N SER A 90 0.48 17.31 -3.44
CA SER A 90 0.47 18.46 -4.34
C SER A 90 1.75 18.49 -5.17
N ALA A 91 1.60 18.79 -6.46
CA ALA A 91 2.72 19.12 -7.31
C ALA A 91 3.31 20.47 -6.89
N ASP A 92 4.63 20.58 -6.87
CA ASP A 92 5.35 21.78 -6.47
C ASP A 92 6.67 21.88 -7.25
N ALA A 93 7.26 23.06 -7.33
CA ALA A 93 8.51 23.28 -8.03
C ALA A 93 9.30 24.42 -7.41
N GLY A 94 10.63 24.32 -7.50
CA GLY A 94 11.50 25.38 -7.03
C GLY A 94 12.92 25.22 -7.52
N ARG A 95 13.82 25.96 -6.88
CA ARG A 95 15.25 25.93 -7.18
C ARG A 95 16.03 25.91 -5.88
N ILE A 96 17.12 25.16 -5.86
CA ILE A 96 18.05 25.07 -4.74
C ILE A 96 19.46 25.31 -5.26
N GLU A 97 20.31 25.88 -4.41
CA GLU A 97 21.75 25.99 -4.71
C GLU A 97 22.45 24.70 -4.30
N VAL A 98 23.25 24.13 -5.20
CA VAL A 98 23.96 22.86 -5.00
C VAL A 98 25.43 23.11 -5.30
N GLY A 99 26.20 23.38 -4.25
CA GLY A 99 27.60 23.79 -4.37
C GLY A 99 27.73 25.15 -5.06
N SER A 100 28.31 25.17 -6.26
CA SER A 100 28.50 26.39 -7.07
C SER A 100 27.48 26.55 -8.21
N THR A 101 26.49 25.66 -8.29
CA THR A 101 25.50 25.63 -9.38
C THR A 101 24.08 25.56 -8.82
N SER A 102 23.13 26.15 -9.51
CA SER A 102 21.71 26.07 -9.14
C SER A 102 21.05 24.85 -9.78
N ALA A 103 20.26 24.09 -9.00
CA ALA A 103 19.48 22.95 -9.45
C ALA A 103 17.98 23.24 -9.29
N GLY A 104 17.22 23.09 -10.38
CA GLY A 104 15.76 23.10 -10.34
C GLY A 104 15.24 21.79 -9.80
N TRP A 105 14.23 21.84 -8.93
CA TRP A 105 13.52 20.67 -8.46
C TRP A 105 12.04 20.77 -8.81
N ARG A 106 11.41 19.64 -9.06
CA ARG A 106 9.98 19.57 -9.37
C ARG A 106 9.38 18.28 -8.83
N VAL A 107 8.27 18.41 -8.14
CA VAL A 107 7.39 17.33 -7.71
C VAL A 107 6.17 17.32 -8.65
N GLN A 108 5.90 16.17 -9.28
CA GLN A 108 4.77 15.97 -10.17
C GLN A 108 3.92 14.80 -9.68
N THR A 109 2.61 14.98 -9.70
CA THR A 109 1.66 13.89 -9.44
C THR A 109 1.48 13.06 -10.71
N THR A 110 1.69 11.75 -10.60
CA THR A 110 1.56 10.77 -11.69
C THR A 110 0.54 9.70 -11.29
N GLU A 111 0.07 8.90 -12.25
CA GLU A 111 -0.82 7.76 -11.95
C GLU A 111 -0.19 6.74 -10.99
N LYS A 112 1.15 6.67 -10.97
CA LYS A 112 1.92 5.76 -10.12
C LYS A 112 2.35 6.37 -8.78
N GLY A 113 2.01 7.62 -8.48
CA GLY A 113 2.42 8.32 -7.26
C GLY A 113 3.10 9.67 -7.52
N LEU A 114 3.94 10.13 -6.60
CA LEU A 114 4.66 11.40 -6.71
C LEU A 114 6.06 11.21 -7.28
N LEU A 115 6.37 11.98 -8.32
CA LEU A 115 7.66 11.96 -9.01
C LEU A 115 8.45 13.23 -8.68
N LEU A 116 9.59 13.07 -8.03
CA LEU A 116 10.54 14.14 -7.72
C LEU A 116 11.70 14.12 -8.72
N HIS A 117 11.89 15.23 -9.42
CA HIS A 117 12.96 15.42 -10.39
C HIS A 117 13.89 16.56 -9.97
N PHE A 118 15.20 16.35 -10.11
CA PHE A 118 16.21 17.40 -10.05
C PHE A 118 16.87 17.59 -11.41
N VAL A 119 16.96 18.83 -11.85
CA VAL A 119 17.54 19.25 -13.13
C VAL A 119 18.61 20.31 -12.87
N ALA A 120 19.84 20.04 -13.32
CA ALA A 120 20.95 20.97 -13.25
C ALA A 120 21.76 20.94 -14.54
N THR A 121 22.66 21.92 -14.70
CA THR A 121 23.58 22.00 -15.85
C THR A 121 24.75 21.02 -15.78
N ARG A 122 24.90 20.32 -14.64
CA ARG A 122 25.94 19.32 -14.39
C ARG A 122 25.29 18.02 -13.87
N PRO A 123 25.92 16.85 -14.12
CA PRO A 123 25.45 15.60 -13.55
C PRO A 123 25.36 15.67 -12.02
N LEU A 124 24.22 15.23 -11.48
CA LEU A 124 23.98 15.18 -10.05
C LEU A 124 23.99 13.73 -9.55
N VAL A 125 24.44 13.55 -8.31
CA VAL A 125 24.31 12.34 -7.52
C VAL A 125 23.35 12.65 -6.38
N ALA A 126 22.35 11.79 -6.18
CA ALA A 126 21.42 11.92 -5.07
C ALA A 126 21.65 10.86 -4.01
N SER A 127 21.62 11.29 -2.76
CA SER A 127 21.59 10.46 -1.57
C SER A 127 20.36 10.83 -0.76
N TRP A 128 19.64 9.85 -0.24
CA TRP A 128 18.47 10.10 0.58
C TRP A 128 18.54 9.34 1.90
N SER A 129 17.94 9.93 2.93
CA SER A 129 17.75 9.31 4.23
C SER A 129 16.32 9.55 4.71
N GLY A 130 15.69 8.48 5.19
CA GLY A 130 14.36 8.53 5.79
C GLY A 130 14.47 8.39 7.30
N GLU A 131 13.76 9.22 8.04
CA GLU A 131 13.68 9.15 9.50
C GLU A 131 12.29 9.53 9.98
N LYS A 132 11.82 8.89 11.06
CA LYS A 132 10.57 9.24 11.72
C LYS A 132 10.81 10.32 12.78
N ILE A 133 10.13 11.46 12.66
CA ILE A 133 10.22 12.59 13.60
C ILE A 133 8.82 12.98 14.04
N ASP A 134 8.56 12.98 15.35
CA ASP A 134 7.30 13.43 15.95
C ASP A 134 6.03 12.79 15.34
N GLY A 135 6.15 11.54 14.90
CA GLY A 135 5.04 10.79 14.28
C GLY A 135 4.91 10.97 12.77
N GLU A 136 5.61 11.95 12.19
CA GLU A 136 5.73 12.15 10.75
C GLU A 136 6.98 11.44 10.21
N TRP A 137 7.00 11.20 8.90
CA TRP A 137 8.16 10.65 8.21
C TRP A 137 8.86 11.75 7.42
N ARG A 138 10.10 12.04 7.79
CA ARG A 138 10.97 12.99 7.11
C ARG A 138 11.86 12.22 6.13
N LEU A 139 11.78 12.59 4.87
CA LEU A 139 12.72 12.15 3.84
C LEU A 139 13.62 13.32 3.44
N LEU A 140 14.91 13.22 3.75
CA LEU A 140 15.91 14.16 3.29
C LEU A 140 16.51 13.63 1.99
N VAL A 141 16.39 14.40 0.91
CA VAL A 141 17.02 14.10 -0.38
C VAL A 141 18.12 15.13 -0.59
N GLU A 142 19.37 14.70 -0.41
CA GLU A 142 20.53 15.50 -0.72
C GLU A 142 20.97 15.25 -2.15
N VAL A 143 21.32 16.32 -2.86
CA VAL A 143 21.89 16.26 -4.20
C VAL A 143 23.26 16.91 -4.18
N LYS A 144 24.23 16.27 -4.83
CA LYS A 144 25.62 16.74 -4.94
C LYS A 144 26.07 16.63 -6.39
N PRO A 145 26.91 17.55 -6.89
CA PRO A 145 27.48 17.41 -8.22
C PRO A 145 28.43 16.20 -8.24
N ARG A 146 28.44 15.48 -9.36
CA ARG A 146 29.37 14.37 -9.59
C ARG A 146 30.80 14.84 -9.80
#